data_AF-A0A918N524-F1
#
_entry.id   AF-A0A918N524-F1
#
_cell.length_a   1.000
_cell.length_b   1.000
_cell.length_c   1.000
_cell.angle_alpha   90.00
_cell.angle_beta   90.00
_cell.angle_gamma   90.00
#
_symmetry.space_group_name_H-M   'P 1'
#
loop_
_entity.id
_entity.type
_entity.pdbx_description
1 polymer ?
#
loop_
_entity_poly.entity_id
_entity_poly.type
_entity_poly.pdbx_seq_one_letter_code
_entity_poly.pdbx_strand_id
1 'polypeptide(L)'
;MQSYLKLIKFDNLLLIAFAQLCIKYGLFEPFNIAITLNGLGIALLILATVCIAAAGNIIIYIYNQEGSTAKGLLQGKITEKTANRLFIIFNVIGVLIGFYLSNLIGKSGFAALFIITSGIFYIYASYLKEIIILKNVIPALLIALSLIVVGIFDLLPAITEKNRESQTVIFSIILDYSVFAFMIVLLREIVKDGLHIDRDHRLGIKTIPMALGKERTTKLVGILTIVPIAMVIYYIYTYLFSNSTAVIMVLLLLIAPLLYFMIKSFSAESDKQLTRLSLLLKIILIIASISLLFYQFILL
;
A
#
# COMPACT_ATOMS: atom_id res chain seq x y z
N MET A 1 -18.57 -6.84 15.85
CA MET A 1 -17.72 -7.28 14.71
C MET A 1 -17.35 -6.13 13.77
N GLN A 2 -18.32 -5.38 13.20
CA GLN A 2 -18.04 -4.29 12.24
C GLN A 2 -17.08 -3.19 12.75
N SER A 3 -17.16 -2.80 14.03
CA SER A 3 -16.23 -1.80 14.61
C SER A 3 -14.78 -2.28 14.69
N TYR A 4 -14.54 -3.59 14.84
CA TYR A 4 -13.18 -4.14 14.86
C TYR A 4 -12.57 -4.16 13.46
N LEU A 5 -13.36 -4.53 12.43
CA LEU A 5 -12.92 -4.54 11.03
C LEU A 5 -12.60 -3.12 10.53
N LYS A 6 -13.40 -2.14 10.91
CA LYS A 6 -13.13 -0.74 10.62
C LYS A 6 -11.88 -0.23 11.37
N LEU A 7 -11.63 -0.68 12.60
CA LEU A 7 -10.46 -0.27 13.40
C LEU A 7 -9.15 -0.66 12.72
N ILE A 8 -9.05 -1.91 12.25
CA ILE A 8 -7.85 -2.42 11.56
C ILE A 8 -7.75 -1.99 10.09
N LYS A 9 -8.76 -1.28 9.58
CA LYS A 9 -8.94 -0.96 8.15
C LYS A 9 -8.87 -2.22 7.27
N PHE A 10 -9.71 -3.19 7.57
CA PHE A 10 -9.71 -4.52 6.93
C PHE A 10 -9.68 -4.45 5.39
N ASP A 11 -10.40 -3.52 4.77
CA ASP A 11 -10.43 -3.38 3.32
C ASP A 11 -9.07 -2.99 2.70
N ASN A 12 -8.17 -2.34 3.46
CA ASN A 12 -6.81 -2.06 3.02
C ASN A 12 -5.92 -3.30 3.22
N LEU A 13 -6.13 -4.06 4.29
CA LEU A 13 -5.37 -5.28 4.58
C LEU A 13 -5.63 -6.36 3.53
N LEU A 14 -6.88 -6.52 3.10
CA LEU A 14 -7.25 -7.40 1.99
C LEU A 14 -6.56 -7.00 0.69
N LEU A 15 -6.43 -5.69 0.42
CA LEU A 15 -5.76 -5.21 -0.78
C LEU A 15 -4.26 -5.52 -0.77
N ILE A 16 -3.59 -5.40 0.39
CA ILE A 16 -2.20 -5.81 0.56
C ILE A 16 -2.05 -7.31 0.31
N ALA A 17 -2.85 -8.13 0.99
CA ALA A 17 -2.79 -9.59 0.84
C ALA A 17 -3.05 -10.02 -0.61
N PHE A 18 -4.05 -9.41 -1.26
CA PHE A 18 -4.39 -9.68 -2.64
C PHE A 18 -3.24 -9.29 -3.60
N ALA A 19 -2.65 -8.11 -3.43
CA ALA A 19 -1.53 -7.69 -4.25
C ALA A 19 -0.29 -8.60 -4.08
N GLN A 20 0.01 -9.03 -2.85
CA GLN A 20 1.09 -9.98 -2.58
C GLN A 20 0.85 -11.35 -3.25
N LEU A 21 -0.40 -11.83 -3.26
CA LEU A 21 -0.79 -13.04 -4.00
C LEU A 21 -0.66 -12.86 -5.51
N CYS A 22 -1.10 -11.72 -6.05
CA CYS A 22 -0.92 -11.40 -7.47
C CYS A 22 0.55 -11.37 -7.89
N ILE A 23 1.47 -10.90 -7.03
CA ILE A 23 2.91 -10.98 -7.28
C ILE A 23 3.37 -12.44 -7.35
N LYS A 24 3.05 -13.26 -6.34
CA LYS A 24 3.47 -14.67 -6.28
C LYS A 24 2.95 -15.47 -7.49
N TYR A 25 1.65 -15.43 -7.72
CA TYR A 25 0.98 -16.27 -8.73
C TYR A 25 0.96 -15.66 -10.13
N GLY A 26 1.11 -14.33 -10.25
CA GLY A 26 1.15 -13.64 -11.55
C GLY A 26 2.54 -13.47 -12.12
N LEU A 27 3.58 -13.36 -11.27
CA LEU A 27 4.96 -13.14 -11.72
C LEU A 27 5.92 -14.32 -11.44
N PHE A 28 5.80 -15.06 -10.33
CA PHE A 28 6.83 -16.07 -10.03
C PHE A 28 6.52 -17.40 -10.69
N GLU A 29 5.30 -17.92 -10.52
CA GLU A 29 4.93 -19.22 -11.08
C GLU A 29 4.90 -19.25 -12.61
N PRO A 30 4.29 -18.28 -13.33
CA PRO A 30 4.19 -18.38 -14.78
C PRO A 30 5.54 -18.26 -15.51
N PHE A 31 6.46 -17.49 -14.93
CA PHE A 31 7.81 -17.32 -15.46
C PHE A 31 8.80 -18.37 -14.95
N ASN A 32 8.30 -19.38 -14.22
CA ASN A 32 9.09 -20.48 -13.64
C ASN A 32 10.33 -20.00 -12.87
N ILE A 33 10.14 -18.94 -12.09
CA ILE A 33 11.21 -18.30 -11.34
C ILE A 33 11.52 -19.10 -10.08
N ALA A 34 12.80 -19.22 -9.74
CA ALA A 34 13.20 -19.91 -8.53
C ALA A 34 12.68 -19.16 -7.30
N ILE A 35 11.93 -19.86 -6.46
CA ILE A 35 11.27 -19.35 -5.27
C ILE A 35 11.84 -20.04 -4.02
N THR A 36 11.80 -19.34 -2.89
CA THR A 36 12.26 -19.86 -1.60
C THR A 36 11.08 -20.33 -0.75
N LEU A 37 9.97 -19.61 -0.79
CA LEU A 37 8.79 -19.86 0.03
C LEU A 37 7.79 -20.75 -0.71
N ASN A 38 7.40 -21.84 -0.04
CA ASN A 38 6.25 -22.66 -0.45
C ASN A 38 4.92 -21.95 -0.11
N GLY A 39 3.78 -22.61 -0.42
CA GLY A 39 2.45 -22.05 -0.16
C GLY A 39 2.21 -21.65 1.30
N LEU A 40 2.76 -22.38 2.27
CA LEU A 40 2.66 -22.03 3.69
C LEU A 40 3.56 -20.83 4.02
N GLY A 41 4.77 -20.79 3.48
CA GLY A 41 5.72 -19.69 3.68
C GLY A 41 5.15 -18.35 3.19
N ILE A 42 4.55 -18.31 2.00
CA ILE A 42 3.91 -17.09 1.48
C ILE A 42 2.68 -16.70 2.30
N ALA A 43 1.88 -17.68 2.75
CA ALA A 43 0.73 -17.42 3.63
C ALA A 43 1.17 -16.82 4.97
N LEU A 44 2.25 -17.31 5.57
CA LEU A 44 2.85 -16.73 6.77
C LEU A 44 3.39 -15.32 6.51
N LEU A 45 4.00 -15.05 5.35
CA LEU A 45 4.51 -13.73 5.01
C LEU A 45 3.37 -12.70 4.90
N ILE A 46 2.28 -13.08 4.24
CA ILE A 46 1.06 -12.28 4.14
C ILE A 46 0.47 -12.04 5.53
N LEU A 47 0.38 -13.09 6.35
CA LEU A 47 -0.13 -12.98 7.72
C LEU A 47 0.71 -12.01 8.56
N ALA A 48 2.05 -12.13 8.51
CA ALA A 48 2.96 -11.22 9.21
C ALA A 48 2.73 -9.75 8.77
N THR A 49 2.66 -9.53 7.46
CA THR A 49 2.46 -8.19 6.87
C THR A 49 1.12 -7.59 7.30
N VAL A 50 0.04 -8.37 7.21
CA VAL A 50 -1.32 -7.98 7.60
C VAL A 50 -1.41 -7.70 9.09
N CYS A 51 -0.78 -8.52 9.95
CA CYS A 51 -0.74 -8.31 11.38
C CYS A 51 -0.04 -6.99 11.76
N ILE A 52 1.12 -6.70 11.17
CA ILE A 52 1.83 -5.43 11.43
C ILE A 52 1.02 -4.23 10.93
N ALA A 53 0.44 -4.31 9.73
CA ALA A 53 -0.40 -3.24 9.21
C ALA A 53 -1.68 -3.04 10.05
N ALA A 54 -2.27 -4.11 10.58
CA ALA A 54 -3.41 -4.05 11.50
C ALA A 54 -3.01 -3.37 12.82
N ALA A 55 -1.89 -3.77 13.43
CA ALA A 55 -1.33 -3.12 14.61
C ALA A 55 -1.06 -1.63 14.36
N GLY A 56 -0.46 -1.30 13.22
CA GLY A 56 -0.20 0.06 12.78
C GLY A 56 -1.47 0.92 12.68
N ASN A 57 -2.53 0.38 12.09
CA ASN A 57 -3.82 1.09 12.03
C ASN A 57 -4.46 1.29 13.42
N ILE A 58 -4.30 0.32 14.33
CA ILE A 58 -4.81 0.42 15.70
C ILE A 58 -4.07 1.53 16.48
N ILE A 59 -2.73 1.55 16.44
CA ILE A 59 -1.94 2.55 17.18
C ILE A 59 -2.20 3.96 16.67
N ILE A 60 -2.32 4.15 15.35
CA ILE A 60 -2.73 5.44 14.77
C ILE A 60 -4.08 5.88 15.33
N TYR A 61 -5.03 4.96 15.48
CA TYR A 61 -6.36 5.29 15.97
C TYR A 61 -6.37 5.65 17.47
N ILE A 62 -5.56 4.97 18.30
CA ILE A 62 -5.37 5.29 19.72
C ILE A 62 -4.85 6.71 19.88
N TYR A 63 -3.73 7.05 19.23
CA TYR A 63 -3.14 8.39 19.29
C TYR A 63 -4.07 9.49 18.74
N ASN A 64 -4.92 9.16 17.77
CA ASN A 64 -5.91 10.11 17.26
C ASN A 64 -7.05 10.35 18.27
N GLN A 65 -7.36 9.40 19.15
CA GLN A 65 -8.35 9.62 20.20
C GLN A 65 -7.80 10.46 21.34
N GLU A 66 -6.54 10.26 21.74
CA GLU A 66 -5.87 11.05 22.78
C GLU A 66 -5.91 12.56 22.49
N GLY A 67 -5.71 12.94 21.22
CA GLY A 67 -5.79 14.33 20.77
C GLY A 67 -7.22 14.88 20.61
N SER A 68 -8.27 14.11 20.90
CA SER A 68 -9.66 14.51 20.71
C SER A 68 -10.39 14.78 22.03
N THR A 69 -11.27 15.79 22.06
CA THR A 69 -12.10 16.14 23.24
C THR A 69 -13.18 15.10 23.56
N ALA A 70 -13.51 14.21 22.61
CA ALA A 70 -14.49 13.15 22.78
C ALA A 70 -13.85 11.91 23.44
N LYS A 71 -13.73 11.92 24.77
CA LYS A 71 -13.26 10.77 25.55
C LYS A 71 -14.37 9.73 25.71
N GLY A 72 -14.06 8.45 25.49
CA GLY A 72 -14.98 7.38 25.89
C GLY A 72 -14.78 6.05 25.18
N LEU A 73 -14.86 6.00 23.83
CA LEU A 73 -14.84 4.74 23.08
C LEU A 73 -14.29 4.92 21.66
N LEU A 74 -13.31 4.10 21.30
CA LEU A 74 -12.80 3.92 19.94
C LEU A 74 -13.90 3.27 19.09
N GLN A 75 -14.33 3.95 18.01
CA GLN A 75 -15.46 3.55 17.16
C GLN A 75 -16.77 3.22 17.93
N GLY A 76 -17.00 3.91 19.04
CA GLY A 76 -18.24 3.81 19.81
C GLY A 76 -18.47 2.48 20.55
N LYS A 77 -17.51 1.53 20.52
CA LYS A 77 -17.65 0.22 21.20
C LYS A 77 -16.36 -0.34 21.79
N ILE A 78 -15.19 0.15 21.39
CA ILE A 78 -13.89 -0.44 21.78
C ILE A 78 -13.23 0.47 22.81
N THR A 79 -12.80 -0.10 23.94
CA THR A 79 -12.05 0.67 24.94
C THR A 79 -10.59 0.83 24.51
N GLU A 80 -9.94 1.91 24.95
CA GLU A 80 -8.51 2.13 24.71
C GLU A 80 -7.65 0.95 25.22
N LYS A 81 -8.00 0.39 26.40
CA LYS A 81 -7.35 -0.81 26.94
C LYS A 81 -7.44 -2.01 26.01
N THR A 82 -8.60 -2.23 25.40
CA THR A 82 -8.80 -3.31 24.42
C THR A 82 -8.00 -3.05 23.15
N ALA A 83 -7.98 -1.81 22.65
CA ALA A 83 -7.21 -1.46 21.46
C ALA A 83 -5.69 -1.61 21.70
N ASN A 84 -5.17 -1.16 22.83
CA ASN A 84 -3.77 -1.36 23.22
C ASN A 84 -3.41 -2.85 23.29
N ARG A 85 -4.28 -3.68 23.86
CA ARG A 85 -4.07 -5.15 23.89
C ARG A 85 -4.03 -5.73 22.47
N LEU A 86 -4.95 -5.33 21.59
CA LEU A 86 -4.96 -5.78 20.20
C LEU A 86 -3.71 -5.32 19.44
N PHE A 87 -3.28 -4.07 19.62
CA PHE A 87 -2.03 -3.57 19.07
C PHE A 87 -0.86 -4.47 19.44
N ILE A 88 -0.67 -4.77 20.73
CA ILE A 88 0.42 -5.64 21.21
C ILE A 88 0.31 -7.04 20.59
N ILE A 89 -0.87 -7.65 20.61
CA ILE A 89 -1.09 -9.00 20.06
C ILE A 89 -0.72 -9.06 18.57
N PHE A 90 -1.29 -8.17 17.75
CA PHE A 90 -1.02 -8.16 16.32
C PHE A 90 0.44 -7.86 16.01
N ASN A 91 1.06 -6.95 16.76
CA ASN A 91 2.45 -6.58 16.56
C ASN A 91 3.40 -7.74 16.90
N VAL A 92 3.20 -8.37 18.06
CA VAL A 92 4.01 -9.51 18.50
C VAL A 92 3.85 -10.68 17.54
N ILE A 93 2.63 -11.01 17.10
CA ILE A 93 2.40 -12.08 16.11
C ILE A 93 3.13 -11.76 14.80
N GLY A 94 2.98 -10.54 14.28
CA GLY A 94 3.61 -10.14 13.02
C GLY A 94 5.13 -10.20 13.07
N VAL A 95 5.74 -9.70 14.15
CA VAL A 95 7.20 -9.74 14.36
C VAL A 95 7.71 -11.17 14.57
N LEU A 96 7.01 -12.00 15.35
CA LEU A 96 7.42 -13.39 15.58
C LEU A 96 7.36 -14.24 14.32
N ILE A 97 6.30 -14.12 13.52
CA ILE A 97 6.21 -14.80 12.22
C ILE A 97 7.30 -14.30 11.28
N GLY A 98 7.54 -12.98 11.27
CA GLY A 98 8.61 -12.39 10.49
C GLY A 98 10.00 -12.92 10.86
N PHE A 99 10.30 -12.99 12.15
CA PHE A 99 11.52 -13.60 12.68
C PHE A 99 11.64 -15.08 12.30
N TYR A 100 10.55 -15.85 12.44
CA TYR A 100 10.51 -17.26 12.03
C TYR A 100 10.84 -17.41 10.53
N LEU A 101 10.20 -16.63 9.66
CA LEU A 101 10.44 -16.67 8.22
C LEU A 101 11.87 -16.27 7.86
N SER A 102 12.42 -15.23 8.49
CA SER A 102 13.80 -14.79 8.25
C SER A 102 14.82 -15.87 8.59
N ASN A 103 14.60 -16.64 9.66
CA ASN A 103 15.45 -17.78 10.00
C ASN A 103 15.21 -18.97 9.06
N LEU A 104 13.96 -19.22 8.65
CA LEU A 104 13.61 -20.29 7.71
C LEU A 104 14.34 -20.14 6.36
N ILE A 105 14.47 -18.91 5.86
CA ILE A 105 15.18 -18.61 4.61
C ILE A 105 16.70 -18.42 4.79
N GLY A 106 17.24 -18.66 6.00
CA GLY A 106 18.66 -18.49 6.31
C GLY A 106 19.16 -17.04 6.30
N LYS A 107 18.27 -16.05 6.40
CA LYS A 107 18.57 -14.61 6.40
C LYS A 107 17.98 -13.93 7.65
N SER A 108 18.50 -14.28 8.83
CA SER A 108 18.01 -13.77 10.12
C SER A 108 17.94 -12.23 10.19
N GLY A 109 18.87 -11.52 9.52
CA GLY A 109 18.87 -10.06 9.43
C GLY A 109 17.61 -9.46 8.80
N PHE A 110 16.86 -10.21 7.99
CA PHE A 110 15.61 -9.72 7.39
C PHE A 110 14.49 -9.53 8.42
N ALA A 111 14.62 -10.11 9.63
CA ALA A 111 13.67 -9.90 10.71
C ALA A 111 13.58 -8.43 11.12
N ALA A 112 14.66 -7.67 10.92
CA ALA A 112 14.72 -6.24 11.17
C ALA A 112 13.66 -5.46 10.37
N LEU A 113 13.26 -5.93 9.18
CA LEU A 113 12.24 -5.26 8.36
C LEU A 113 10.90 -5.18 9.09
N PHE A 114 10.48 -6.26 9.76
CA PHE A 114 9.23 -6.29 10.51
C PHE A 114 9.28 -5.40 11.76
N ILE A 115 10.40 -5.44 12.49
CA ILE A 115 10.63 -4.63 13.69
C ILE A 115 10.65 -3.14 13.33
N ILE A 116 11.41 -2.76 12.29
CA ILE A 116 11.52 -1.38 11.83
C ILE A 116 10.16 -0.88 11.32
N THR A 117 9.43 -1.68 10.53
CA THR A 117 8.10 -1.32 10.02
C THR A 117 7.12 -1.03 11.16
N SER A 118 7.14 -1.87 12.20
CA SER A 118 6.36 -1.66 13.42
C SER A 118 6.75 -0.36 14.15
N GLY A 119 8.06 -0.11 14.29
CA GLY A 119 8.60 1.13 14.84
C GLY A 119 8.14 2.36 14.06
N ILE A 120 8.17 2.31 12.72
CA ILE A 120 7.70 3.39 11.84
C ILE A 120 6.21 3.68 12.08
N PHE A 121 5.36 2.66 12.22
CA PHE A 121 3.95 2.88 12.54
C PHE A 121 3.74 3.59 13.87
N TYR A 122 4.47 3.20 14.92
CA TYR A 122 4.41 3.82 16.23
C TYR A 122 4.88 5.28 16.19
N ILE A 123 6.06 5.51 15.61
CA ILE A 123 6.66 6.82 15.38
C ILE A 123 5.72 7.72 14.56
N TYR A 124 5.10 7.17 13.52
CA TYR A 124 4.14 7.87 12.69
C TYR A 124 2.90 8.31 13.49
N ALA A 125 2.34 7.39 14.28
CA ALA A 125 1.18 7.66 15.11
C ALA A 125 1.45 8.75 16.16
N SER A 126 2.67 8.78 16.70
CA SER A 126 3.08 9.71 17.75
C SER A 126 3.45 11.10 17.24
N TYR A 127 4.17 11.23 16.11
CA TYR A 127 4.64 12.56 15.67
C TYR A 127 4.73 12.77 14.16
N LEU A 128 5.10 11.78 13.33
CA LEU A 128 5.31 12.05 11.89
C LEU A 128 4.02 12.49 11.18
N LYS A 129 2.85 12.06 11.65
CA LYS A 129 1.56 12.46 11.08
C LYS A 129 1.28 13.97 11.18
N GLU A 130 1.97 14.69 12.06
CA GLU A 130 1.81 16.14 12.23
C GLU A 130 2.59 16.94 11.18
N ILE A 131 3.57 16.30 10.52
CA ILE A 131 4.37 16.90 9.45
C ILE A 131 3.64 16.67 8.13
N ILE A 132 3.25 17.77 7.46
CA ILE A 132 2.39 17.80 6.25
C ILE A 132 2.81 16.76 5.19
N ILE A 133 4.12 16.67 4.90
CA ILE A 133 4.66 15.76 3.87
C ILE A 133 4.65 14.31 4.38
N LEU A 134 5.16 14.07 5.59
CA LEU A 134 5.33 12.72 6.14
C LEU A 134 4.00 12.04 6.44
N LYS A 135 2.96 12.80 6.76
CA LYS A 135 1.59 12.30 6.91
C LYS A 135 1.13 11.47 5.72
N ASN A 136 1.47 11.92 4.51
CA ASN A 136 1.04 11.33 3.24
C ASN A 136 2.08 10.35 2.66
N VAL A 137 3.37 10.64 2.82
CA VAL A 137 4.47 9.81 2.28
C VAL A 137 4.65 8.50 3.04
N ILE A 138 4.57 8.51 4.38
CA ILE A 138 4.83 7.31 5.19
C ILE A 138 3.81 6.20 4.92
N PRO A 139 2.48 6.44 4.89
CA PRO A 139 1.53 5.39 4.54
C PRO A 139 1.74 4.83 3.13
N ALA A 140 2.10 5.68 2.16
CA ALA A 140 2.43 5.24 0.81
C ALA A 140 3.67 4.36 0.78
N LEU A 141 4.72 4.74 1.51
CA LEU A 141 5.97 3.98 1.62
C LEU A 141 5.75 2.60 2.26
N LEU A 142 4.91 2.53 3.30
CA LEU A 142 4.58 1.28 3.98
C LEU A 142 3.81 0.31 3.07
N ILE A 143 2.93 0.80 2.21
CA ILE A 143 2.27 -0.03 1.19
C ILE A 143 3.28 -0.53 0.16
N ALA A 144 4.16 0.34 -0.35
CA ALA A 144 5.20 -0.08 -1.30
C ALA A 144 6.13 -1.14 -0.68
N LEU A 145 6.58 -0.93 0.55
CA LEU A 145 7.40 -1.88 1.28
C LEU A 145 6.70 -3.24 1.45
N SER A 146 5.39 -3.25 1.70
CA SER A 146 4.62 -4.49 1.80
C SER A 146 4.66 -5.35 0.54
N LEU A 147 4.80 -4.73 -0.64
CA LEU A 147 4.92 -5.43 -1.93
C LEU A 147 6.36 -5.91 -2.15
N ILE A 148 7.35 -5.05 -1.87
CA ILE A 148 8.78 -5.35 -2.01
C ILE A 148 9.20 -6.53 -1.11
N VAL A 149 8.59 -6.65 0.08
CA VAL A 149 8.87 -7.75 1.03
C VAL A 149 8.65 -9.13 0.41
N VAL A 150 7.73 -9.30 -0.54
CA VAL A 150 7.54 -10.56 -1.27
C VAL A 150 8.80 -10.92 -2.07
N GLY A 151 9.35 -9.95 -2.81
CA GLY A 151 10.61 -10.14 -3.54
C GLY A 151 11.80 -10.39 -2.61
N ILE A 152 11.87 -9.68 -1.47
CA ILE A 152 12.97 -9.85 -0.51
C ILE A 152 12.99 -11.26 0.10
N PHE A 153 11.83 -11.80 0.49
CA PHE A 153 11.76 -13.08 1.20
C PHE A 153 11.71 -14.30 0.29
N ASP A 154 11.18 -14.15 -0.91
CA ASP A 154 10.95 -15.29 -1.80
C ASP A 154 11.99 -15.35 -2.93
N LEU A 155 12.34 -14.19 -3.49
CA LEU A 155 13.20 -14.06 -4.67
C LEU A 155 14.68 -14.01 -4.31
N LEU A 156 15.06 -13.07 -3.43
CA LEU A 156 16.48 -12.83 -3.10
C LEU A 156 17.22 -14.07 -2.56
N PRO A 157 16.64 -14.91 -1.67
CA PRO A 157 17.35 -16.09 -1.17
C PRO A 157 17.50 -17.19 -2.23
N ALA A 158 16.69 -17.18 -3.30
CA ALA A 158 16.72 -18.13 -4.41
C ALA A 158 17.66 -17.71 -5.56
N ILE A 159 18.37 -16.58 -5.44
CA ILE A 159 19.31 -16.11 -6.44
C ILE A 159 20.57 -16.97 -6.45
N THR A 160 20.89 -17.49 -7.62
CA THR A 160 22.12 -18.21 -7.97
C THR A 160 22.80 -17.48 -9.13
N GLU A 161 24.05 -17.83 -9.44
CA GLU A 161 24.74 -17.21 -10.59
C GLU A 161 24.02 -17.48 -11.92
N LYS A 162 23.36 -18.64 -12.07
CA LYS A 162 22.70 -19.06 -13.31
C LYS A 162 21.36 -18.36 -13.58
N ASN A 163 20.63 -17.96 -12.55
CA ASN A 163 19.31 -17.33 -12.68
C ASN A 163 19.32 -15.84 -12.29
N ARG A 164 20.49 -15.25 -12.03
CA ARG A 164 20.62 -13.87 -11.54
C ARG A 164 19.92 -12.86 -12.46
N GLU A 165 20.05 -13.02 -13.77
CA GLU A 165 19.44 -12.10 -14.74
C GLU A 165 17.91 -12.13 -14.66
N SER A 166 17.29 -13.31 -14.78
CA SER A 166 15.82 -13.43 -14.70
C SER A 166 15.27 -12.99 -13.35
N GLN A 167 15.96 -13.31 -12.25
CA GLN A 167 15.61 -12.85 -10.91
C GLN A 167 15.68 -11.33 -10.78
N THR A 168 16.70 -10.70 -11.37
CA THR A 168 16.86 -9.24 -11.32
C THR A 168 15.76 -8.53 -12.11
N VAL A 169 15.39 -9.06 -13.28
CA VAL A 169 14.29 -8.53 -14.09
C VAL A 169 12.97 -8.60 -13.31
N ILE A 170 12.65 -9.75 -12.72
CA ILE A 170 11.40 -9.91 -11.95
C ILE A 170 11.40 -9.02 -10.71
N PHE A 171 12.53 -8.89 -10.01
CA PHE A 171 12.65 -7.95 -8.90
C PHE A 171 12.42 -6.50 -9.34
N SER A 172 12.95 -6.10 -10.50
CA SER A 172 12.72 -4.78 -11.08
C SER A 172 11.23 -4.53 -11.35
N ILE A 173 10.51 -5.53 -11.88
CA ILE A 173 9.05 -5.43 -12.10
C ILE A 173 8.31 -5.22 -10.77
N ILE A 174 8.70 -5.93 -9.70
CA ILE A 174 8.13 -5.70 -8.35
C ILE A 174 8.42 -4.28 -7.88
N LEU A 175 9.62 -3.76 -8.11
CA LEU A 175 9.99 -2.40 -7.74
C LEU A 175 9.17 -1.36 -8.51
N ASP A 176 9.06 -1.48 -9.83
CA ASP A 176 8.27 -0.59 -10.67
C ASP A 176 6.80 -0.58 -10.22
N TYR A 177 6.25 -1.77 -9.97
CA TYR A 177 4.90 -1.93 -9.44
C TYR A 177 4.73 -1.29 -8.05
N SER A 178 5.72 -1.44 -7.18
CA SER A 178 5.71 -0.87 -5.83
C SER A 178 5.81 0.67 -5.85
N VAL A 179 6.59 1.23 -6.78
CA VAL A 179 6.67 2.68 -7.01
C VAL A 179 5.35 3.21 -7.59
N PHE A 180 4.72 2.49 -8.51
CA PHE A 180 3.39 2.84 -9.00
C PHE A 180 2.36 2.84 -7.85
N ALA A 181 2.32 1.77 -7.06
CA ALA A 181 1.44 1.67 -5.90
C ALA A 181 1.70 2.78 -4.87
N PHE A 182 2.96 3.12 -4.61
CA PHE A 182 3.36 4.25 -3.78
C PHE A 182 2.71 5.55 -4.28
N MET A 183 2.85 5.87 -5.57
CA MET A 183 2.29 7.10 -6.15
C MET A 183 0.77 7.14 -6.02
N ILE A 184 0.08 6.05 -6.34
CA ILE A 184 -1.39 5.99 -6.23
C ILE A 184 -1.86 6.14 -4.79
N VAL A 185 -1.18 5.50 -3.82
CA VAL A 185 -1.50 5.64 -2.40
C VAL A 185 -1.21 7.07 -1.92
N LEU A 186 -0.11 7.69 -2.35
CA LEU A 186 0.23 9.07 -2.01
C LEU A 186 -0.86 10.05 -2.48
N LEU A 187 -1.27 9.97 -3.75
CA LEU A 187 -2.38 10.75 -4.28
C LEU A 187 -3.66 10.53 -3.46
N ARG A 188 -3.92 9.27 -3.08
CA ARG A 188 -5.12 8.90 -2.32
C ARG A 188 -5.11 9.47 -0.90
N GLU A 189 -3.99 9.45 -0.20
CA GLU A 189 -3.91 10.02 1.15
C GLU A 189 -4.06 11.55 1.11
N ILE A 190 -3.50 12.24 0.10
CA ILE A 190 -3.72 13.70 -0.08
C ILE A 190 -5.20 14.02 -0.36
N VAL A 191 -5.89 13.22 -1.18
CA VAL A 191 -7.35 13.39 -1.40
C VAL A 191 -8.14 13.14 -0.11
N LYS A 192 -7.74 12.15 0.70
CA LYS A 192 -8.39 11.85 1.97
C LYS A 192 -8.19 12.93 3.02
N ASP A 193 -7.04 13.60 3.02
CA ASP A 193 -6.83 14.78 3.85
C ASP A 193 -7.90 15.84 3.55
N GLY A 194 -8.33 15.97 2.29
CA GLY A 194 -9.37 16.91 1.87
C GLY A 194 -10.77 16.54 2.36
N LEU A 195 -11.01 15.27 2.68
CA LEU A 195 -12.25 14.77 3.29
C LEU A 195 -12.27 14.90 4.82
N HIS A 196 -11.11 15.15 5.42
CA HIS A 196 -10.91 15.06 6.86
C HIS A 196 -10.37 16.36 7.46
N ILE A 197 -10.50 17.48 6.74
CA ILE A 197 -10.03 18.80 7.17
C ILE A 197 -10.51 19.13 8.58
N ASP A 198 -11.80 19.00 8.87
CA ASP A 198 -12.36 19.34 10.19
C ASP A 198 -11.82 18.43 11.30
N ARG A 199 -11.67 17.12 10.99
CA ARG A 199 -11.12 16.15 11.94
C ARG A 199 -9.67 16.48 12.23
N ASP A 200 -8.88 16.71 11.20
CA ASP A 200 -7.44 16.95 11.32
C ASP A 200 -7.18 18.32 11.98
N HIS A 201 -8.02 19.32 11.74
CA HIS A 201 -7.99 20.61 12.43
C HIS A 201 -8.24 20.47 13.94
N ARG A 202 -9.25 19.67 14.35
CA ARG A 202 -9.50 19.38 15.79
C ARG A 202 -8.34 18.65 16.46
N LEU A 203 -7.55 17.87 15.70
CA LEU A 203 -6.37 17.17 16.18
C LEU A 203 -5.08 18.01 16.12
N GLY A 204 -5.16 19.28 15.69
CA GLY A 204 -3.98 20.14 15.51
C GLY A 204 -3.07 19.74 14.34
N ILE A 205 -3.52 18.82 13.47
CA ILE A 205 -2.73 18.30 12.37
C ILE A 205 -2.85 19.23 11.16
N LYS A 206 -1.73 19.78 10.71
CA LYS A 206 -1.66 20.59 9.48
C LYS A 206 -1.62 19.67 8.26
N THR A 207 -2.41 19.99 7.23
CA THR A 207 -2.52 19.20 6.00
C THR A 207 -2.41 20.08 4.76
N ILE A 208 -2.09 19.49 3.60
CA ILE A 208 -2.03 20.22 2.32
C ILE A 208 -3.37 20.92 2.00
N PRO A 209 -4.54 20.25 2.12
CA PRO A 209 -5.84 20.89 1.93
C PRO A 209 -6.12 22.04 2.89
N MET A 210 -5.59 22.00 4.11
CA MET A 210 -5.76 23.09 5.08
C MET A 210 -4.91 24.32 4.71
N ALA A 211 -3.73 24.11 4.13
CA ALA A 211 -2.83 25.19 3.73
C ALA A 211 -3.22 25.81 2.37
N LEU A 212 -3.59 24.99 1.38
CA LEU A 212 -3.87 25.44 0.01
C LEU A 212 -5.36 25.59 -0.29
N GLY A 213 -6.23 25.06 0.55
CA GLY A 213 -7.63 24.86 0.23
C GLY A 213 -7.86 23.54 -0.52
N LYS A 214 -9.09 23.03 -0.36
CA LYS A 214 -9.51 21.72 -0.90
C LYS A 214 -9.49 21.66 -2.43
N GLU A 215 -9.98 22.71 -3.08
CA GLU A 215 -10.03 22.81 -4.54
C GLU A 215 -8.61 22.80 -5.16
N ARG A 216 -7.72 23.65 -4.67
CA ARG A 216 -6.33 23.73 -5.15
C ARG A 216 -5.57 22.44 -4.90
N THR A 217 -5.80 21.80 -3.76
CA THR A 217 -5.17 20.50 -3.45
C THR A 217 -5.65 19.40 -4.39
N THR A 218 -6.95 19.37 -4.72
CA THR A 218 -7.48 18.37 -5.64
C THR A 218 -6.97 18.59 -7.06
N LYS A 219 -6.85 19.84 -7.52
CA LYS A 219 -6.17 20.19 -8.77
C LYS A 219 -4.70 19.77 -8.78
N LEU A 220 -3.96 20.01 -7.70
CA LEU A 220 -2.57 19.58 -7.55
C LEU A 220 -2.44 18.06 -7.69
N VAL A 221 -3.30 17.30 -7.02
CA VAL A 221 -3.33 15.83 -7.13
C VAL A 221 -3.67 15.39 -8.56
N GLY A 222 -4.59 16.08 -9.23
CA GLY A 222 -4.88 15.86 -10.65
C GLY A 222 -3.63 16.01 -11.52
N ILE A 223 -2.87 17.08 -11.34
CA ILE A 223 -1.60 17.32 -12.06
C ILE A 223 -0.55 16.25 -11.72
N LEU A 224 -0.39 15.89 -10.45
CA LEU A 224 0.57 14.86 -10.02
C LEU A 224 0.25 13.47 -10.59
N THR A 225 -0.99 13.23 -11.06
CA THR A 225 -1.38 11.98 -11.75
C THR A 225 -0.65 11.80 -13.09
N ILE A 226 -0.07 12.86 -13.66
CA ILE A 226 0.78 12.74 -14.86
C ILE A 226 1.96 11.79 -14.62
N VAL A 227 2.51 11.75 -13.41
CA VAL A 227 3.65 10.89 -13.06
C VAL A 227 3.32 9.39 -13.20
N PRO A 228 2.29 8.84 -12.53
CA PRO A 228 1.92 7.44 -12.73
C PRO A 228 1.44 7.13 -14.15
N ILE A 229 0.83 8.09 -14.88
CA ILE A 229 0.50 7.91 -16.30
C ILE A 229 1.79 7.73 -17.13
N ALA A 230 2.77 8.61 -16.93
CA ALA A 230 4.05 8.54 -17.64
C ALA A 230 4.80 7.22 -17.34
N MET A 231 4.76 6.76 -16.09
CA MET A 231 5.33 5.46 -15.71
C MET A 231 4.68 4.30 -16.48
N VAL A 232 3.34 4.28 -16.57
CA VAL A 232 2.62 3.23 -17.32
C VAL A 232 2.93 3.31 -18.82
N ILE A 233 2.99 4.52 -19.40
CA ILE A 233 3.36 4.69 -20.82
C ILE A 233 4.79 4.21 -21.09
N TYR A 234 5.74 4.58 -20.23
CA TYR A 234 7.11 4.12 -20.32
C TYR A 234 7.20 2.60 -20.23
N TYR A 235 6.45 1.99 -19.31
CA TYR A 235 6.38 0.55 -19.16
C TYR A 235 5.81 -0.14 -20.41
N ILE A 236 4.74 0.42 -20.99
CA ILE A 236 4.16 -0.06 -22.25
C ILE A 236 5.22 -0.06 -23.36
N TYR A 237 5.89 1.08 -23.55
CA TYR A 237 6.89 1.24 -24.60
C TYR A 237 8.06 0.26 -24.44
N THR A 238 8.51 0.04 -23.20
CA THR A 238 9.70 -0.76 -22.91
C THR A 238 9.43 -2.26 -22.97
N TYR A 239 8.29 -2.72 -22.45
CA TYR A 239 8.05 -4.16 -22.22
C TYR A 239 6.88 -4.75 -23.00
N LEU A 240 5.91 -3.94 -23.43
CA LEU A 240 4.64 -4.42 -23.97
C LEU A 240 4.40 -4.05 -25.43
N PHE A 241 5.24 -3.18 -26.01
CA PHE A 241 4.99 -2.58 -27.33
C PHE A 241 4.83 -3.62 -28.45
N SER A 242 5.53 -4.75 -28.34
CA SER A 242 5.45 -5.87 -29.29
C SER A 242 4.13 -6.66 -29.21
N ASN A 243 3.36 -6.54 -28.13
CA ASN A 243 2.10 -7.27 -27.92
C ASN A 243 0.90 -6.31 -27.94
N SER A 244 0.26 -6.15 -29.09
CA SER A 244 -0.85 -5.20 -29.28
C SER A 244 -2.03 -5.42 -28.31
N THR A 245 -2.36 -6.68 -28.00
CA THR A 245 -3.45 -7.00 -27.07
C THR A 245 -3.12 -6.51 -25.66
N ALA A 246 -1.87 -6.71 -25.22
CA ALA A 246 -1.40 -6.26 -23.92
C ALA A 246 -1.39 -4.73 -23.80
N VAL A 247 -0.94 -4.04 -24.85
CA VAL A 247 -0.99 -2.57 -24.91
C VAL A 247 -2.43 -2.09 -24.73
N ILE A 248 -3.38 -2.64 -25.51
CA ILE A 248 -4.79 -2.26 -25.43
C ILE A 248 -5.35 -2.50 -24.02
N MET A 249 -5.04 -3.66 -23.41
CA MET A 249 -5.48 -3.97 -22.06
C MET A 249 -4.95 -2.96 -21.04
N VAL A 250 -3.65 -2.65 -21.03
CA VAL A 250 -3.05 -1.70 -20.07
C VAL A 250 -3.56 -0.28 -20.30
N LEU A 251 -3.76 0.13 -21.55
CA LEU A 251 -4.36 1.43 -21.87
C LEU A 251 -5.78 1.57 -21.28
N LEU A 252 -6.62 0.55 -21.47
CA LEU A 252 -8.01 0.57 -20.99
C LEU A 252 -8.11 0.40 -19.47
N LEU A 253 -7.32 -0.50 -18.88
CA LEU A 253 -7.42 -0.86 -17.47
C LEU A 253 -6.69 0.11 -16.55
N LEU A 254 -5.59 0.73 -16.98
CA LEU A 254 -4.80 1.63 -16.14
C LEU A 254 -4.85 3.08 -16.64
N ILE A 255 -4.53 3.35 -17.90
CA ILE A 255 -4.43 4.74 -18.39
C ILE A 255 -5.80 5.41 -18.41
N ALA A 256 -6.84 4.78 -18.94
CA ALA A 256 -8.18 5.37 -19.01
C ALA A 256 -8.73 5.78 -17.62
N PRO A 257 -8.70 4.94 -16.56
CA PRO A 257 -9.16 5.36 -15.25
C PRO A 257 -8.24 6.41 -14.58
N LEU A 258 -6.93 6.41 -14.86
CA LEU A 258 -6.03 7.48 -14.40
C LEU A 258 -6.34 8.82 -15.07
N LEU A 259 -6.60 8.84 -16.38
CA LEU A 259 -7.04 10.04 -17.09
C LEU A 259 -8.39 10.53 -16.58
N TYR A 260 -9.33 9.62 -16.35
CA TYR A 260 -10.62 9.96 -15.76
C TYR A 260 -10.45 10.58 -14.36
N PHE A 261 -9.59 10.00 -13.51
CA PHE A 261 -9.24 10.56 -12.21
C PHE A 261 -8.64 11.97 -12.35
N MET A 262 -7.67 12.15 -13.25
CA MET A 262 -7.01 13.42 -13.53
C MET A 262 -8.03 14.49 -13.88
N ILE A 263 -8.88 14.25 -14.89
CA ILE A 263 -9.90 15.22 -15.36
C ILE A 263 -10.90 15.54 -14.26
N LYS A 264 -11.41 14.53 -13.55
CA LYS A 264 -12.40 14.74 -12.48
C LYS A 264 -11.82 15.50 -11.29
N SER A 265 -10.52 15.40 -11.05
CA SER A 265 -9.85 16.13 -9.97
C SER A 265 -9.88 17.65 -10.16
N PHE A 266 -9.98 18.15 -11.40
CA PHE A 266 -10.07 19.60 -11.67
C PHE A 266 -11.43 20.23 -11.35
N SER A 267 -12.48 19.42 -11.18
CA SER A 267 -13.87 19.86 -10.96
C SER A 267 -14.45 19.37 -9.62
N ALA A 268 -13.63 18.77 -8.76
CA ALA A 268 -14.06 18.16 -7.53
C ALA A 268 -13.92 19.12 -6.34
N GLU A 269 -15.06 19.50 -5.76
CA GLU A 269 -15.15 20.46 -4.65
C GLU A 269 -15.86 19.86 -3.43
N SER A 270 -16.84 18.99 -3.67
CA SER A 270 -17.66 18.37 -2.62
C SER A 270 -17.02 17.13 -1.99
N ASP A 271 -17.31 16.85 -0.73
CA ASP A 271 -16.85 15.62 -0.04
C ASP A 271 -17.28 14.34 -0.77
N LYS A 272 -18.47 14.36 -1.38
CA LYS A 272 -18.97 13.24 -2.18
C LYS A 272 -18.09 12.97 -3.40
N GLN A 273 -17.60 14.02 -4.07
CA GLN A 273 -16.69 13.89 -5.20
C GLN A 273 -15.31 13.40 -4.75
N LEU A 274 -14.74 13.95 -3.68
CA LEU A 274 -13.44 13.49 -3.16
C LEU A 274 -13.50 12.04 -2.67
N THR A 275 -14.62 11.62 -2.08
CA THR A 275 -14.83 10.21 -1.69
C THR A 275 -14.81 9.30 -2.92
N ARG A 276 -15.47 9.70 -4.01
CA ARG A 276 -15.44 8.97 -5.28
C ARG A 276 -14.04 8.91 -5.88
N LEU A 277 -13.29 10.01 -5.85
CA LEU A 277 -11.90 10.06 -6.31
C LEU A 277 -10.99 9.14 -5.49
N SER A 278 -11.11 9.15 -4.16
CA SER A 278 -10.36 8.27 -3.27
C SER A 278 -10.69 6.79 -3.50
N LEU A 279 -11.96 6.48 -3.79
CA LEU A 279 -12.41 5.13 -4.15
C LEU A 279 -11.85 4.71 -5.52
N LEU A 280 -11.85 5.61 -6.50
CA LEU A 280 -11.32 5.34 -7.83
C LEU A 280 -9.83 4.98 -7.78
N LEU A 281 -9.01 5.72 -7.01
CA LEU A 281 -7.59 5.36 -6.81
C LEU A 281 -7.43 3.98 -6.15
N LYS A 282 -8.33 3.62 -5.24
CA LYS A 282 -8.34 2.27 -4.65
C LYS A 282 -8.68 1.20 -5.70
N ILE A 283 -9.64 1.47 -6.58
CA ILE A 283 -9.98 0.56 -7.69
C ILE A 283 -8.81 0.41 -8.65
N ILE A 284 -8.10 1.51 -8.97
CA ILE A 284 -6.90 1.49 -9.82
C ILE A 284 -5.81 0.57 -9.23
N LEU A 285 -5.59 0.59 -7.91
CA LEU A 285 -4.67 -0.35 -7.24
C LEU A 285 -5.08 -1.82 -7.41
N ILE A 286 -6.38 -2.12 -7.31
CA ILE A 286 -6.91 -3.47 -7.51
C ILE A 286 -6.71 -3.90 -8.97
N ILE A 287 -7.05 -3.03 -9.92
CA ILE A 287 -6.87 -3.31 -11.35
C ILE A 287 -5.39 -3.52 -11.68
N ALA A 288 -4.49 -2.71 -11.11
CA ALA A 288 -3.06 -2.89 -11.28
C ALA A 288 -2.59 -4.24 -10.69
N SER A 289 -3.10 -4.64 -9.52
CA SER A 289 -2.80 -5.97 -8.95
C SER A 289 -3.24 -7.10 -9.87
N ILE A 290 -4.47 -7.00 -10.39
CA ILE A 290 -5.03 -7.99 -11.34
C ILE A 290 -4.22 -8.02 -12.64
N SER A 291 -3.72 -6.88 -13.12
CA SER A 291 -2.93 -6.85 -14.36
C SER A 291 -1.69 -7.73 -14.31
N LEU A 292 -1.10 -7.95 -13.12
CA LEU A 292 0.03 -8.87 -12.96
C LEU A 292 -0.35 -10.32 -13.30
N LEU A 293 -1.59 -10.74 -13.04
CA LEU A 293 -2.05 -12.10 -13.39
C LEU A 293 -2.15 -12.31 -14.90
N PHE A 294 -2.29 -11.21 -15.67
CA PHE A 294 -2.37 -11.28 -17.12
C PHE A 294 -1.00 -11.30 -17.80
N TYR A 295 0.10 -11.05 -17.08
CA TYR A 295 1.45 -11.04 -17.66
C TYR A 295 1.80 -12.38 -18.30
N GLN A 296 1.34 -13.49 -17.72
CA GLN A 296 1.53 -14.81 -18.30
C GLN A 296 0.91 -14.98 -19.70
N PHE A 297 -0.18 -14.27 -20.01
CA PHE A 297 -0.82 -14.34 -21.34
C PHE A 297 -0.25 -13.30 -22.31
N ILE A 298 0.62 -12.42 -21.81
CA ILE A 298 1.15 -11.28 -22.54
C ILE A 298 2.62 -11.52 -22.94
N LEU A 299 3.39 -12.15 -22.05
CA LEU A 299 4.84 -12.31 -22.19
C LEU A 299 5.29 -13.74 -22.50
N LEU A 300 4.40 -14.74 -22.38
CA LEU A 300 4.62 -16.13 -22.84
C LEU A 300 3.87 -16.36 -24.15
#